data_AF-A0A1I6WDK7-F1
#
_entry.id   AF-A0A1I6WDK7-F1
#
_cell.length_a   1.000
_cell.length_b   1.000
_cell.length_c   1.000
_cell.angle_alpha   90.00
_cell.angle_beta   90.00
_cell.angle_gamma   90.00
#
_symmetry.space_group_name_H-M   'P 1'
#
loop_
_entity.id
_entity.type
_entity.pdbx_description
1 polymer ?
#
loop_
_entity_poly.entity_id
_entity_poly.type
_entity_poly.pdbx_seq_one_letter_code
_entity_poly.pdbx_strand_id
1 'polypeptide(L)' 'MTNKKNMCPICEMGILTAKVEKEFQTYKHATSELNLHYSECNVCYSQTATSLQLRQNKRAMIKFQKEVDGLLSAADIKYI' A
#
# COMPACT_ATOMS: atom_id res chain seq x y z
N MET A 1 -21.87 2.84 19.24
CA MET A 1 -20.95 1.85 18.64
C MET A 1 -19.83 2.60 17.92
N THR A 2 -18.75 2.96 18.61
CA THR A 2 -17.64 3.72 18.03
C THR A 2 -16.78 2.80 17.17
N ASN A 3 -16.67 3.14 15.89
CA ASN A 3 -15.95 2.38 14.87
C ASN A 3 -14.44 2.44 15.19
N LYS A 4 -13.93 1.50 16.00
CA LYS A 4 -12.52 1.37 16.44
C LYS A 4 -11.51 1.20 15.29
N LYS A 5 -11.94 1.24 14.02
CA LYS A 5 -11.11 0.94 12.85
C LYS A 5 -9.93 1.90 12.64
N ASN A 6 -9.96 3.09 13.24
CA ASN A 6 -8.90 4.10 13.06
C ASN A 6 -8.09 4.36 14.34
N MET A 7 -8.30 3.61 15.42
CA MET A 7 -7.47 3.76 16.62
C MET A 7 -6.09 3.15 16.37
N CYS A 8 -5.04 3.84 16.81
CA CYS A 8 -3.67 3.36 16.66
C CYS A 8 -3.47 2.10 17.52
N PRO A 9 -3.08 0.96 16.93
CA PRO A 9 -2.89 -0.29 17.68
C PRO A 9 -1.61 -0.31 18.52
N ILE A 10 -0.76 0.71 18.41
CA ILE A 10 0.54 0.79 19.10
C ILE A 10 0.43 1.58 20.40
N CYS A 11 -0.15 2.78 20.33
CA CYS A 11 -0.31 3.63 21.51
C CYS A 11 -1.71 3.64 22.10
N GLU A 12 -2.71 3.13 21.37
CA GLU A 12 -4.14 3.10 21.74
C GLU A 12 -4.78 4.47 22.08
N MET A 13 -4.02 5.55 21.95
CA MET A 13 -4.46 6.93 22.25
C MET A 13 -4.73 7.74 20.99
N GLY A 14 -3.96 7.50 19.93
CA GLY A 14 -4.02 8.28 18.70
C GLY A 14 -4.93 7.70 17.63
N ILE A 15 -5.18 8.53 16.62
CA ILE A 15 -5.95 8.17 15.42
C ILE A 15 -5.00 8.01 14.24
N LEU A 16 -5.21 6.96 13.47
CA LEU A 16 -4.51 6.68 12.24
C LEU A 16 -5.06 7.54 11.10
N THR A 17 -4.18 8.31 10.47
CA THR A 17 -4.49 9.11 9.28
C THR A 17 -3.89 8.45 8.06
N ALA A 18 -4.70 8.15 7.06
CA ALA A 18 -4.23 7.54 5.82
C ALA A 18 -3.32 8.50 5.04
N LYS A 19 -2.20 7.97 4.56
CA LYS A 19 -1.21 8.64 3.73
C LYS A 19 -0.87 7.78 2.51
N VAL A 20 -0.40 8.45 1.47
CA VAL A 20 0.15 7.82 0.28
C VAL A 20 1.47 8.50 -0.03
N GLU A 21 2.51 7.70 -0.14
CA GLU A 21 3.84 8.16 -0.53
C GLU A 21 4.28 7.41 -1.78
N LYS A 22 5.27 7.96 -2.45
CA LYS A 22 5.92 7.30 -3.58
C LYS A 22 7.23 6.70 -3.10
N GLU A 23 7.42 5.42 -3.38
CA GLU A 23 8.61 4.68 -2.99
C GLU A 23 9.19 3.95 -4.21
N PHE A 24 10.51 3.98 -4.36
CA PHE A 24 11.18 3.19 -5.38
C PHE A 24 11.24 1.73 -4.96
N GLN A 25 10.70 0.87 -5.81
CA GLN A 25 10.69 -0.57 -5.64
C GLN A 25 11.51 -1.22 -6.75
N THR A 26 12.40 -2.12 -6.35
CA THR A 26 13.28 -2.84 -7.28
C THR A 26 12.83 -4.29 -7.38
N TYR A 27 12.65 -4.77 -8.61
CA TYR A 27 12.37 -6.17 -8.90
C TYR A 27 13.23 -6.64 -10.07
N LYS A 28 13.99 -7.71 -9.85
CA LYS A 28 15.04 -8.20 -10.76
C LYS A 28 16.03 -7.08 -11.09
N HIS A 29 15.97 -6.52 -12.29
CA HIS A 29 16.86 -5.48 -12.80
C HIS A 29 16.11 -4.19 -13.17
N ALA A 30 14.83 -4.10 -12.79
CA ALA A 30 13.99 -2.94 -13.03
C ALA A 30 13.66 -2.24 -11.71
N THR A 31 13.68 -0.92 -11.74
CA THR A 31 13.27 -0.07 -10.62
C THR A 31 12.10 0.80 -11.08
N SER A 32 11.05 0.87 -10.27
CA SER A 32 9.88 1.70 -10.56
C SER A 32 9.40 2.41 -9.30
N GLU A 33 8.81 3.58 -9.47
CA GLU A 33 8.22 4.37 -8.39
C GLU A 33 6.76 3.92 -8.19
N LEU A 34 6.47 3.32 -7.03
CA LEU A 34 5.14 2.80 -6.70
C LEU A 34 4.51 3.59 -5.56
N ASN A 35 3.17 3.70 -5.57
CA ASN A 35 2.43 4.26 -4.45
C ASN A 35 2.44 3.28 -3.26
N LEU A 36 2.97 3.76 -2.14
CA LEU A 36 2.91 3.12 -0.83
C LEU A 36 1.76 3.74 -0.02
N HIS A 37 0.69 2.98 0.17
CA HIS A 37 -0.42 3.35 1.03
C HIS A 37 -0.16 2.88 2.46
N TYR A 38 -0.24 3.78 3.43
CA TYR A 38 -0.09 3.49 4.86
C TYR A 38 -0.90 4.47 5.70
N SER A 39 -0.91 4.31 7.02
CA SER A 39 -1.52 5.24 7.95
C SER A 39 -0.55 5.60 9.05
N GLU A 40 -0.57 6.86 9.47
CA GLU A 40 0.29 7.38 10.52
C GLU A 40 -0.53 7.82 11.73
N CYS A 41 -0.07 7.45 12.92
CA CYS A 41 -0.66 7.90 14.17
C CYS A 41 -0.31 9.36 14.45
N ASN A 42 -1.31 10.19 14.77
CA ASN A 42 -1.08 11.60 15.14
C ASN A 42 -0.47 11.82 16.54
N VAL A 43 -0.35 10.78 17.38
CA VAL A 43 0.19 10.88 18.74
C VAL A 43 1.59 10.29 18.84
N CYS A 44 1.76 9.04 18.43
CA CYS A 44 3.05 8.33 18.53
C CYS A 44 3.81 8.25 17.20
N TYR A 45 3.27 8.84 16.12
CA TYR A 45 3.89 8.89 14.79
C TYR A 45 4.23 7.54 14.17
N SER A 46 3.69 6.46 14.73
CA SER A 46 3.90 5.13 14.19
C SER A 46 3.17 4.99 12.86
N GLN A 47 3.86 4.37 11.90
CA GLN A 47 3.33 4.06 10.60
C GLN A 47 2.85 2.61 10.57
N THR A 48 1.64 2.38 10.06
CA THR A 48 1.04 1.05 9.95
C THR A 48 0.15 0.98 8.72
N ALA A 49 0.04 -0.19 8.09
CA ALA A 49 -0.83 -0.39 6.95
C ALA A 49 -2.06 -1.20 7.35
N THR A 50 -3.24 -0.68 7.05
CA THR A 50 -4.49 -1.43 7.19
C THR A 50 -4.56 -2.58 6.16
N SER A 51 -5.45 -3.54 6.39
CA SER A 51 -5.65 -4.66 5.44
C SER A 51 -6.03 -4.20 4.02
N LEU A 52 -6.75 -3.08 3.89
CA LEU A 52 -7.05 -2.46 2.60
C LEU A 52 -5.79 -1.91 1.92
N GLN A 53 -4.98 -1.17 2.68
CA GLN A 53 -3.73 -0.58 2.19
C GLN A 53 -2.71 -1.65 1.79
N LEU A 54 -2.56 -2.70 2.61
CA LEU A 54 -1.72 -3.85 2.26
C LEU A 54 -2.15 -4.52 0.95
N ARG A 55 -3.47 -4.63 0.70
CA ARG A 55 -3.98 -5.14 -0.58
C ARG A 55 -3.66 -4.20 -1.75
N GLN A 56 -3.78 -2.89 -1.56
CA GLN A 56 -3.43 -1.89 -2.58
C GLN A 56 -1.93 -1.97 -2.94
N ASN A 57 -1.06 -1.95 -1.94
CA ASN A 57 0.40 -2.03 -2.12
C ASN A 57 0.79 -3.35 -2.81
N LYS A 58 0.24 -4.47 -2.35
CA LYS A 58 0.49 -5.78 -2.96
C LYS A 58 0.06 -5.83 -4.42
N ARG A 59 -1.09 -5.24 -4.77
CA ARG A 59 -1.57 -5.18 -6.16
C ARG A 59 -0.65 -4.32 -7.03
N ALA A 60 -0.18 -3.17 -6.53
CA ALA A 60 0.77 -2.33 -7.24
C ALA A 60 2.07 -3.10 -7.53
N MET A 61 2.61 -3.80 -6.53
CA MET A 61 3.82 -4.61 -6.70
C MET A 61 3.62 -5.76 -7.69
N ILE A 62 2.51 -6.51 -7.61
CA ILE A 62 2.22 -7.60 -8.55
C ILE A 62 2.06 -7.08 -9.97
N LYS A 63 1.41 -5.92 -10.16
CA LYS A 63 1.27 -5.30 -11.48
C LYS A 63 2.65 -4.96 -12.04
N PHE A 64 3.51 -4.31 -11.25
CA PHE A 64 4.88 -4.00 -11.64
C PHE A 64 5.69 -5.25 -11.99
N GLN A 65 5.62 -6.30 -11.17
CA GLN A 65 6.30 -7.57 -11.44
C GLN A 65 5.83 -8.21 -12.76
N LYS A 66 4.52 -8.19 -13.03
CA LYS A 66 3.95 -8.70 -14.29
C LYS A 66 4.44 -7.91 -15.50
N GLU A 67 4.50 -6.58 -15.40
CA GLU A 67 5.04 -5.72 -16.46
C GLU A 67 6.52 -6.06 -16.74
N VAL A 68 7.33 -6.24 -15.69
CA VAL A 68 8.74 -6.65 -15.81
C VAL A 68 8.88 -8.06 -16.43
N ASP A 69 7.95 -8.96 -16.12
CA ASP A 69 7.94 -10.33 -16.64
C ASP A 69 7.35 -10.45 -18.05
N GLY A 70 6.86 -9.35 -18.64
CA GLY A 70 6.18 -9.36 -19.94
C GLY A 70 4.81 -10.07 -19.91
N LEU A 71 4.21 -10.18 -18.74
CA LEU A 71 2.90 -10.81 -18.53
C LEU A 71 1.79 -9.77 -18.52
N LEU A 72 0.64 -10.12 -19.09
CA LEU A 72 -0.55 -9.27 -19.07
C LEU A 72 -1.02 -9.03 -17.62
N SER A 73 -1.30 -7.77 -17.32
CA SER A 73 -2.00 -7.41 -16.08
C SER A 73 -3.48 -7.79 -16.18
N ALA A 74 -4.17 -7.82 -15.04
CA ALA A 74 -5.61 -8.07 -15.02
C ALA A 74 -6.43 -6.98 -15.74
N ALA A 75 -5.87 -5.77 -15.91
CA ALA A 75 -6.49 -4.73 -16.71
C ALA A 75 -6.34 -5.03 -18.20
N ASP A 76 -5.18 -5.52 -18.62
CA ASP A 76 -4.88 -5.79 -20.04
C ASP A 76 -5.71 -6.96 -20.59
N ILE A 77 -5.97 -7.98 -19.75
CA ILE A 77 -6.84 -9.11 -20.11
C ILE A 77 -8.25 -8.66 -20.50
N LYS A 78 -8.76 -7.53 -19.97
CA LYS A 78 -10.12 -7.05 -20.29
C LYS A 78 -10.25 -6.46 -21.70
N TYR A 79 -9.13 -6.19 -22.37
CA TYR A 79 -9.10 -5.59 -23.71
C TYR A 79 -8.85 -6.62 -24.82
N ILE A 80 -8.83 -7.91 -24.48
CA ILE A 80 -8.70 -9.06 -25.41
C ILE A 80 -10.02 -9.83 -25.40
#